data_AF-A0A926SE43-F1
#
_entry.id   AF-A0A926SE43-F1
#
_cell.length_a   1.000
_cell.length_b   1.000
_cell.length_c   1.000
_cell.angle_alpha   90.00
_cell.angle_beta   90.00
_cell.angle_gamma   90.00
#
_symmetry.space_group_name_H-M   'P 1'
#
loop_
_entity.id
_entity.type
_entity.pdbx_description
1 polymer ?
#
loop_
_entity_poly.entity_id
_entity_poly.type
_entity_poly.pdbx_seq_one_letter_code
_entity_poly.pdbx_strand_id
1 'polypeptide(L)'
;MSSIKTWSQEQVTIDFHQDVYENIRNQYQDVNDFSKDLKRLIAILIKNKELYNINPYSDGVKKGIHILGKDELELRIFPNPQIAMKCSQGKPFTENLRKQFYRTVELAEDFETKLTGQQQRLLQICPVYFHVQDAKPNSFFKQLLFMRRVSQGINLGQTNTGFDTEFRQAFDIPTLEEIRHKHQFNLHRKVDKDKKRQLLKIQTTYLFRRLLDKDIKICSLNQKNVLVDKIPETGQTRYIIIDSTEDLFPPLSPMYNIVTHQLCK
;
A
#
# COMPACT_ATOMS: atom_id res chain seq x y z
N MET A 1 20.44 -12.34 -1.50
CA MET A 1 19.74 -13.63 -1.28
C MET A 1 18.27 -13.41 -1.63
N SER A 2 17.56 -14.37 -2.20
CA SER A 2 16.13 -14.20 -2.52
C SER A 2 15.36 -13.84 -1.26
N SER A 3 14.84 -12.61 -1.18
CA SER A 3 14.02 -12.10 -0.06
C SER A 3 12.64 -12.78 0.02
N ILE A 4 12.30 -13.61 -0.99
CA ILE A 4 11.03 -14.29 -1.09
C ILE A 4 11.22 -15.81 -1.03
N LYS A 5 10.37 -16.47 -0.22
CA LYS A 5 10.23 -17.93 -0.15
C LYS A 5 8.86 -18.34 -0.64
N THR A 6 8.80 -19.32 -1.53
CA THR A 6 7.53 -19.86 -2.04
C THR A 6 7.29 -21.25 -1.49
N TRP A 7 6.09 -21.47 -0.96
CA TRP A 7 5.57 -22.78 -0.59
C TRP A 7 4.32 -23.07 -1.43
N SER A 8 4.19 -24.31 -1.90
CA SER A 8 3.05 -24.75 -2.70
C SER A 8 2.61 -26.14 -2.28
N GLN A 9 1.30 -26.32 -2.12
CA GLN A 9 0.69 -27.62 -1.89
C GLN A 9 -0.70 -27.65 -2.53
N GLU A 10 -1.01 -28.74 -3.23
CA GLU A 10 -2.24 -28.88 -4.02
C GLU A 10 -2.41 -27.69 -4.99
N GLN A 11 -3.45 -26.89 -4.80
CA GLN A 11 -3.83 -25.73 -5.61
C GLN A 11 -3.58 -24.41 -4.87
N VAL A 12 -2.87 -24.44 -3.74
CA VAL A 12 -2.52 -23.25 -2.95
C VAL A 12 -1.03 -22.96 -3.09
N THR A 13 -0.71 -21.70 -3.34
CA THR A 13 0.67 -21.18 -3.33
C THR A 13 0.75 -20.01 -2.37
N ILE A 14 1.81 -19.96 -1.56
CA ILE A 14 2.07 -18.87 -0.63
C ILE A 14 3.49 -18.35 -0.90
N ASP A 15 3.61 -17.05 -1.17
CA ASP A 15 4.89 -16.36 -1.29
C ASP A 15 5.10 -15.53 -0.02
N PHE A 16 6.19 -15.76 0.71
CA PHE A 16 6.52 -15.12 1.98
C PHE A 16 7.71 -14.18 1.85
N HIS A 17 7.69 -13.09 2.61
CA HIS A 17 8.93 -12.40 2.95
C HIS A 17 9.79 -13.32 3.83
N GLN A 18 11.11 -13.30 3.65
CA GLN A 18 12.06 -14.18 4.34
C GLN A 18 11.84 -14.19 5.86
N ASP A 19 11.76 -13.03 6.51
CA ASP A 19 11.58 -12.94 7.96
C ASP A 19 10.28 -13.58 8.46
N VAL A 20 9.21 -13.45 7.66
CA VAL A 20 7.91 -14.05 7.99
C VAL A 20 7.97 -15.56 7.85
N TYR A 21 8.69 -16.06 6.84
CA TYR A 21 8.92 -17.49 6.67
C TYR A 21 9.69 -18.09 7.85
N GLU A 22 10.76 -17.43 8.30
CA GLU A 22 11.52 -17.88 9.47
C GLU A 22 10.69 -17.82 10.75
N ASN A 23 9.88 -16.78 10.95
CA ASN A 23 8.95 -16.70 12.08
C ASN A 23 7.93 -17.86 12.07
N ILE A 24 7.40 -18.20 10.90
CA ILE A 24 6.52 -19.36 10.76
C ILE A 24 7.24 -20.63 11.17
N ARG A 25 8.47 -20.87 10.70
CA ARG A 25 9.25 -22.07 11.07
C ARG A 25 9.62 -22.14 12.56
N ASN A 26 9.71 -20.99 13.22
CA ASN A 26 10.01 -20.93 14.65
C ASN A 26 8.75 -21.20 15.50
N GLN A 27 7.58 -20.71 15.07
CA GLN A 27 6.33 -20.86 15.82
C GLN A 27 5.57 -22.15 15.47
N TYR A 28 5.63 -22.53 14.20
CA TYR A 28 5.04 -23.75 13.67
C TYR A 28 6.16 -24.73 13.36
N GLN A 29 6.00 -25.99 13.76
CA GLN A 29 6.96 -27.04 13.42
C GLN A 29 7.12 -27.21 11.89
N ASP A 30 6.04 -26.95 11.15
CA ASP A 30 5.99 -27.02 9.68
C ASP A 30 5.00 -25.99 9.10
N VAL A 31 5.28 -25.52 7.88
CA VAL A 31 4.42 -24.62 7.09
C VAL A 31 3.05 -25.25 6.80
N ASN A 32 2.97 -26.58 6.75
CA ASN A 32 1.70 -27.28 6.61
C ASN A 32 0.73 -26.98 7.77
N ASP A 33 1.22 -26.86 9.00
CA ASP A 33 0.38 -26.56 10.16
C ASP A 33 -0.10 -25.11 10.15
N PHE A 34 0.80 -24.18 9.81
CA PHE A 34 0.42 -22.80 9.52
C PHE A 34 -0.67 -22.71 8.43
N SER A 35 -0.56 -23.52 7.37
CA SER A 35 -1.54 -23.53 6.28
C SER A 35 -2.95 -23.93 6.75
N LYS A 36 -3.08 -24.78 7.78
CA LYS A 36 -4.38 -25.18 8.36
C LYS A 36 -5.03 -24.01 9.09
N ASP A 37 -4.26 -23.30 9.91
CA ASP A 37 -4.74 -22.11 10.63
C ASP A 37 -5.10 -20.98 9.66
N LEU A 38 -4.27 -20.76 8.63
CA LEU A 38 -4.54 -19.79 7.57
C LEU A 38 -5.84 -20.12 6.83
N LYS A 39 -6.09 -21.39 6.48
CA LYS A 39 -7.36 -21.83 5.86
C LYS A 39 -8.56 -21.52 6.75
N ARG A 40 -8.45 -21.77 8.07
CA ARG A 40 -9.51 -21.44 9.04
C ARG A 40 -9.78 -19.93 9.08
N LEU A 41 -8.72 -19.11 9.15
CA LEU A 41 -8.84 -17.66 9.12
C LEU A 41 -9.55 -17.17 7.85
N ILE A 42 -9.13 -17.65 6.68
CA ILE A 42 -9.75 -17.29 5.40
C ILE A 42 -11.25 -17.63 5.38
N ALA A 43 -11.64 -18.80 5.89
CA ALA A 43 -13.05 -19.19 5.98
C ALA A 43 -13.87 -18.24 6.87
N ILE A 44 -13.32 -17.83 8.03
CA ILE A 44 -13.95 -16.85 8.94
C ILE A 44 -14.14 -15.50 8.23
N LEU A 45 -13.12 -15.04 7.51
CA LEU A 45 -13.15 -13.77 6.77
C LEU A 45 -14.19 -13.80 5.66
N ILE A 46 -14.30 -14.90 4.91
CA ILE A 46 -15.32 -15.04 3.86
C ILE A 46 -16.73 -14.96 4.45
N LYS A 47 -16.98 -15.71 5.54
CA LYS A 47 -18.28 -15.77 6.20
C LYS A 47 -18.71 -14.41 6.76
N ASN A 48 -17.77 -13.62 7.26
CA ASN A 48 -18.04 -12.36 7.96
C ASN A 48 -17.42 -11.14 7.24
N LYS A 49 -17.24 -11.20 5.92
CA LYS A 49 -16.49 -10.17 5.16
C LYS A 49 -17.02 -8.75 5.37
N GLU A 50 -18.34 -8.58 5.53
CA GLU A 50 -18.96 -7.27 5.73
C GLU A 50 -18.57 -6.68 7.09
N LEU A 51 -18.41 -7.52 8.12
CA LEU A 51 -17.98 -7.09 9.45
C LEU A 51 -16.53 -6.59 9.44
N TYR A 52 -15.68 -7.23 8.64
CA TYR A 52 -14.26 -6.90 8.56
C TYR A 52 -13.92 -5.88 7.47
N ASN A 53 -14.88 -5.45 6.65
CA ASN A 53 -14.62 -4.55 5.54
C ASN A 53 -14.22 -3.16 6.05
N ILE A 54 -12.97 -2.78 5.80
CA ILE A 54 -12.43 -1.47 6.18
C ILE A 54 -12.28 -0.54 4.99
N ASN A 55 -12.76 -0.92 3.79
CA ASN A 55 -12.66 -0.07 2.62
C ASN A 55 -13.58 1.16 2.79
N PRO A 56 -13.04 2.39 2.78
CA PRO A 56 -13.86 3.60 2.91
C PRO A 56 -14.66 3.90 1.64
N TYR A 57 -14.39 3.22 0.52
CA TYR A 57 -15.07 3.44 -0.76
C TYR A 57 -15.91 2.23 -1.14
N SER A 58 -17.16 2.48 -1.55
CA SER A 58 -17.95 1.45 -2.23
C SER A 58 -17.30 1.12 -3.57
N ASP A 59 -17.06 -0.18 -3.82
CA ASP A 59 -16.56 -0.67 -5.10
C ASP A 59 -17.67 -0.56 -6.15
N GLY A 60 -17.87 0.66 -6.67
CA GLY A 60 -18.94 0.98 -7.63
C GLY A 60 -18.89 0.17 -8.93
N VAL A 61 -17.75 -0.46 -9.23
CA VAL A 61 -17.53 -1.30 -10.41
C VAL A 61 -17.51 -2.80 -10.05
N LYS A 62 -17.71 -3.16 -8.77
CA LYS A 62 -17.63 -4.53 -8.25
C LYS A 62 -16.40 -5.28 -8.79
N LYS A 63 -15.25 -4.61 -8.79
CA LYS A 63 -13.94 -5.19 -9.09
C LYS A 63 -13.70 -6.48 -8.29
N GLY A 64 -14.39 -6.70 -7.17
CA GLY A 64 -14.24 -7.94 -6.40
C GLY A 64 -12.92 -7.94 -5.64
N ILE A 65 -12.49 -6.73 -5.26
CA ILE A 65 -11.42 -6.50 -4.30
C ILE A 65 -12.08 -6.13 -2.97
N HIS A 66 -11.69 -6.82 -1.92
CA HIS A 66 -12.10 -6.53 -0.56
C HIS A 66 -10.87 -6.11 0.25
N ILE A 67 -11.01 -5.11 1.10
CA ILE A 67 -9.96 -4.74 2.06
C ILE A 67 -10.51 -5.02 3.44
N LEU A 68 -10.00 -6.06 4.09
CA LEU A 68 -10.49 -6.57 5.36
C LEU A 68 -9.50 -6.26 6.48
N GLY A 69 -9.96 -5.68 7.58
CA GLY A 69 -9.14 -5.41 8.76
C GLY A 69 -9.45 -6.41 9.87
N LYS A 70 -8.42 -7.05 10.42
CA LYS A 70 -8.54 -7.95 11.57
C LYS A 70 -7.23 -7.98 12.36
N ASP A 71 -7.34 -8.12 13.68
CA ASP A 71 -6.16 -8.34 14.50
C ASP A 71 -5.67 -9.80 14.37
N GLU A 72 -4.35 -10.02 14.36
CA GLU A 72 -3.70 -11.30 14.09
C GLU A 72 -3.79 -12.32 15.22
N LEU A 73 -4.65 -12.08 16.22
CA LEU A 73 -4.73 -12.86 17.47
C LEU A 73 -4.73 -14.38 17.28
N GLU A 74 -5.15 -14.85 16.10
CA GLU A 74 -5.17 -16.24 15.65
C GLU A 74 -3.83 -16.77 15.08
N LEU A 75 -3.05 -15.97 14.35
CA LEU A 75 -1.81 -16.42 13.66
C LEU A 75 -0.53 -16.11 14.45
N ARG A 76 -0.46 -14.95 15.12
CA ARG A 76 0.67 -14.54 16.00
C ARG A 76 2.08 -14.52 15.36
N ILE A 77 2.17 -14.50 14.04
CA ILE A 77 3.43 -14.56 13.27
C ILE A 77 3.97 -13.20 12.83
N PHE A 78 3.21 -12.11 13.00
CA PHE A 78 3.62 -10.80 12.49
C PHE A 78 4.07 -9.87 13.62
N PRO A 79 4.99 -8.93 13.34
CA PRO A 79 5.47 -7.99 14.34
C PRO A 79 4.41 -6.95 14.74
N ASN A 80 3.37 -6.74 13.91
CA ASN A 80 2.28 -5.83 14.21
C ASN A 80 0.95 -6.60 14.20
N PRO A 81 0.22 -6.64 15.34
CA PRO A 81 -0.98 -7.44 15.45
C PRO A 81 -2.15 -6.92 14.62
N GLN A 82 -2.11 -5.70 14.11
CA GLN A 82 -3.18 -5.16 13.29
C GLN A 82 -2.88 -5.45 11.81
N ILE A 83 -3.70 -6.30 11.20
CA ILE A 83 -3.49 -6.74 9.82
C ILE A 83 -4.60 -6.22 8.91
N ALA A 84 -4.20 -5.81 7.71
CA ALA A 84 -5.09 -5.55 6.59
C ALA A 84 -4.87 -6.63 5.53
N MET A 85 -5.96 -7.18 5.02
CA MET A 85 -5.95 -8.18 3.97
C MET A 85 -6.64 -7.62 2.74
N LYS A 86 -5.88 -7.48 1.65
CA LYS A 86 -6.44 -7.18 0.34
C LYS A 86 -6.76 -8.51 -0.35
N CYS A 87 -8.04 -8.77 -0.58
CA CYS A 87 -8.53 -10.05 -1.11
C CYS A 87 -9.14 -9.83 -2.49
N SER A 88 -8.67 -10.58 -3.49
CA SER A 88 -9.18 -10.54 -4.86
C SER A 88 -9.97 -11.80 -5.20
N GLN A 89 -11.13 -11.61 -5.81
CA GLN A 89 -11.94 -12.70 -6.40
C GLN A 89 -11.40 -13.18 -7.76
N GLY A 90 -10.31 -12.59 -8.27
CA GLY A 90 -9.71 -12.97 -9.55
C GLY A 90 -10.55 -12.60 -10.77
N LYS A 91 -11.39 -11.56 -10.66
CA LYS A 91 -12.17 -11.08 -11.82
C LYS A 91 -11.24 -10.48 -12.89
N PRO A 92 -11.64 -10.48 -14.16
CA PRO A 92 -10.90 -9.76 -15.20
C PRO A 92 -10.66 -8.29 -14.82
N PHE A 93 -9.51 -7.75 -15.22
CA PHE A 93 -9.13 -6.35 -14.97
C PHE A 93 -8.96 -5.97 -13.48
N THR A 94 -8.83 -6.96 -12.60
CA THR A 94 -8.48 -6.75 -11.19
C THR A 94 -6.98 -6.78 -10.97
N GLU A 95 -6.56 -6.19 -9.86
CA GLU A 95 -5.15 -6.11 -9.49
C GLU A 95 -4.54 -7.50 -9.31
N ASN A 96 -3.34 -7.71 -9.88
CA ASN A 96 -2.54 -8.90 -9.60
C ASN A 96 -1.79 -8.69 -8.28
N LEU A 97 -2.31 -9.30 -7.22
CA LEU A 97 -1.79 -9.12 -5.86
C LEU A 97 -0.42 -9.78 -5.69
N ARG A 98 -0.11 -10.83 -6.46
CA ARG A 98 1.23 -11.41 -6.50
C ARG A 98 2.26 -10.41 -7.02
N LYS A 99 1.98 -9.74 -8.13
CA LYS A 99 2.86 -8.69 -8.66
C LYS A 99 3.01 -7.53 -7.67
N GLN A 100 1.93 -7.16 -6.98
CA GLN A 100 1.99 -6.16 -5.92
C GLN A 100 2.91 -6.60 -4.78
N PHE A 101 2.82 -7.87 -4.33
CA PHE A 101 3.70 -8.42 -3.29
C PHE A 101 5.18 -8.27 -3.65
N TYR A 102 5.60 -8.81 -4.80
CA TYR A 102 7.00 -8.80 -5.22
C TYR A 102 7.54 -7.39 -5.33
N ARG A 103 6.76 -6.48 -5.95
CA ARG A 103 7.15 -5.08 -6.08
C ARG A 103 7.25 -4.36 -4.73
N THR A 104 6.37 -4.66 -3.77
CA THR A 104 6.48 -4.08 -2.43
C THR A 104 7.74 -4.54 -1.70
N VAL A 105 8.13 -5.81 -1.87
CA VAL A 105 9.40 -6.33 -1.31
C VAL A 105 10.60 -5.60 -1.93
N GLU A 106 10.63 -5.48 -3.25
CA GLU A 106 11.67 -4.72 -3.97
C GLU A 106 11.71 -3.24 -3.51
N LEU A 107 10.55 -2.61 -3.34
CA LEU A 107 10.46 -1.23 -2.86
C LEU A 107 10.95 -1.06 -1.42
N ALA A 108 10.78 -2.07 -0.56
CA ALA A 108 11.33 -2.04 0.80
C ALA A 108 12.85 -2.02 0.77
N GLU A 109 13.47 -2.91 -0.02
CA GLU A 109 14.92 -2.96 -0.22
C GLU A 109 15.45 -1.65 -0.81
N ASP A 110 14.74 -1.08 -1.79
CA ASP A 110 15.06 0.22 -2.38
C ASP A 110 15.01 1.37 -1.36
N PHE A 111 14.01 1.38 -0.48
CA PHE A 111 13.90 2.41 0.56
C PHE A 111 15.06 2.30 1.56
N GLU A 112 15.42 1.08 1.96
CA GLU A 112 16.52 0.83 2.89
C GLU A 112 17.90 1.18 2.29
N THR A 113 18.09 1.00 0.99
CA THR A 113 19.39 1.17 0.34
C THR A 113 19.59 2.54 -0.29
N LYS A 114 18.52 3.20 -0.75
CA LYS A 114 18.61 4.45 -1.56
C LYS A 114 18.14 5.71 -0.84
N LEU A 115 17.42 5.59 0.27
CA LEU A 115 17.03 6.73 1.11
C LEU A 115 18.06 6.98 2.22
N THR A 116 18.18 8.24 2.64
CA THR A 116 19.00 8.59 3.81
C THR A 116 18.33 8.13 5.12
N GLY A 117 19.08 7.99 6.21
CA GLY A 117 18.51 7.61 7.51
C GLY A 117 17.38 8.55 7.99
N GLN A 118 17.44 9.85 7.67
CA GLN A 118 16.33 10.77 7.95
C GLN A 118 15.10 10.44 7.10
N GLN A 119 15.29 10.23 5.80
CA GLN A 119 14.20 9.89 4.87
C GLN A 119 13.53 8.55 5.22
N GLN A 120 14.31 7.53 5.59
CA GLN A 120 13.80 6.21 6.02
C GLN A 120 12.93 6.29 7.27
N ARG A 121 13.28 7.18 8.22
CA ARG A 121 12.46 7.40 9.43
C ARG A 121 11.12 8.03 9.12
N LEU A 122 11.06 8.87 8.08
CA LEU A 122 9.91 9.69 7.71
C LEU A 122 8.99 9.00 6.70
N LEU A 123 9.56 8.21 5.78
CA LEU A 123 8.87 7.53 4.70
C LEU A 123 9.10 6.03 4.75
N GLN A 124 8.01 5.27 4.77
CA GLN A 124 8.04 3.82 4.77
C GLN A 124 7.17 3.28 3.64
N ILE A 125 7.54 2.12 3.09
CA ILE A 125 6.59 1.32 2.31
C ILE A 125 5.78 0.47 3.29
N CYS A 126 4.48 0.32 3.03
CA CYS A 126 3.61 -0.51 3.87
C CYS A 126 4.11 -1.96 3.81
N PRO A 127 4.50 -2.57 4.95
CA PRO A 127 4.99 -3.94 4.95
C PRO A 127 3.91 -4.91 4.44
N VAL A 128 4.32 -5.75 3.50
CA VAL A 128 3.51 -6.87 3.01
C VAL A 128 4.20 -8.16 3.41
N TYR A 129 3.52 -8.95 4.23
CA TYR A 129 4.11 -10.09 4.90
C TYR A 129 4.14 -11.34 4.02
N PHE A 130 3.02 -11.64 3.37
CA PHE A 130 2.94 -12.71 2.39
C PHE A 130 1.74 -12.54 1.46
N HIS A 131 1.81 -13.27 0.35
CA HIS A 131 0.77 -13.40 -0.65
C HIS A 131 0.28 -14.85 -0.71
N VAL A 132 -1.03 -15.04 -0.86
CA VAL A 132 -1.67 -16.35 -1.06
C VAL A 132 -2.38 -16.37 -2.39
N GLN A 133 -2.22 -17.45 -3.14
CA GLN A 133 -2.99 -17.76 -4.34
C GLN A 133 -3.70 -19.10 -4.19
N ASP A 134 -5.00 -19.11 -4.43
CA ASP A 134 -5.84 -20.31 -4.45
C ASP A 134 -6.43 -20.53 -5.85
N ALA A 135 -5.96 -21.58 -6.51
CA ALA A 135 -6.39 -21.96 -7.85
C ALA A 135 -7.67 -22.83 -7.85
N LYS A 136 -8.25 -23.17 -6.69
CA LYS A 136 -9.50 -23.95 -6.62
C LYS A 136 -10.63 -23.21 -7.35
N PRO A 137 -11.36 -23.85 -8.28
CA PRO A 137 -12.41 -23.19 -9.06
C PRO A 137 -13.46 -22.46 -8.21
N ASN A 138 -13.87 -23.07 -7.09
CA ASN A 138 -14.92 -22.57 -6.21
C ASN A 138 -14.41 -21.68 -5.06
N SER A 139 -13.11 -21.37 -5.02
CA SER A 139 -12.59 -20.46 -3.99
C SER A 139 -13.12 -19.04 -4.20
N PHE A 140 -13.63 -18.44 -3.14
CA PHE A 140 -14.18 -17.08 -3.18
C PHE A 140 -13.07 -16.03 -3.33
N PHE A 141 -11.98 -16.17 -2.57
CA PHE A 141 -10.78 -15.36 -2.70
C PHE A 141 -9.72 -16.13 -3.47
N LYS A 142 -9.41 -15.68 -4.68
CA LYS A 142 -8.37 -16.28 -5.54
C LYS A 142 -6.97 -15.82 -5.16
N GLN A 143 -6.85 -14.59 -4.67
CA GLN A 143 -5.60 -14.05 -4.18
C GLN A 143 -5.83 -13.26 -2.90
N LEU A 144 -4.89 -13.33 -1.97
CA LEU A 144 -4.87 -12.53 -0.75
C LEU A 144 -3.48 -11.93 -0.55
N LEU A 145 -3.45 -10.70 -0.06
CA LEU A 145 -2.24 -9.98 0.31
C LEU A 145 -2.35 -9.57 1.77
N PHE A 146 -1.46 -10.07 2.62
CA PHE A 146 -1.44 -9.78 4.05
C PHE A 146 -0.47 -8.63 4.33
N MET A 147 -0.97 -7.54 4.90
CA MET A 147 -0.22 -6.31 5.09
C MET A 147 -0.42 -5.75 6.50
N ARG A 148 0.48 -4.87 6.94
CA ARG A 148 0.26 -4.09 8.15
C ARG A 148 -0.97 -3.18 8.00
N ARG A 149 -1.84 -3.16 9.00
CA ARG A 149 -2.87 -2.12 9.13
C ARG A 149 -2.28 -0.93 9.88
N VAL A 150 -2.46 0.26 9.32
CA VAL A 150 -2.08 1.51 9.99
C VAL A 150 -3.22 1.92 10.92
N SER A 151 -2.94 2.01 12.21
CA SER A 151 -3.89 2.14 13.32
C SER A 151 -4.76 3.40 13.25
N GLN A 152 -4.18 4.54 12.86
CA GLN A 152 -4.88 5.84 12.78
C GLN A 152 -5.33 6.23 11.35
N GLY A 153 -4.77 5.55 10.34
CA GLY A 153 -5.36 5.36 9.01
C GLY A 153 -5.83 6.57 8.19
N ILE A 154 -5.51 7.82 8.57
CA ILE A 154 -5.86 8.96 7.72
C ILE A 154 -4.99 8.93 6.47
N ASN A 155 -5.62 9.02 5.30
CA ASN A 155 -4.87 9.20 4.07
C ASN A 155 -4.43 10.66 3.94
N LEU A 156 -3.34 10.90 3.21
CA LEU A 156 -2.81 12.24 2.97
C LEU A 156 -3.87 13.16 2.34
N GLY A 157 -4.78 12.60 1.54
CA GLY A 157 -5.92 13.30 0.96
C GLY A 157 -6.90 13.91 1.96
N GLN A 158 -6.93 13.43 3.20
CA GLN A 158 -7.76 13.95 4.29
C GLN A 158 -7.06 15.03 5.12
N THR A 159 -5.75 15.21 4.96
CA THR A 159 -5.00 16.23 5.71
C THR A 159 -5.31 17.65 5.21
N ASN A 160 -5.12 18.65 6.07
CA ASN A 160 -5.27 20.06 5.68
C ASN A 160 -4.02 20.63 5.02
N THR A 161 -2.85 20.23 5.49
CA THR A 161 -1.56 20.81 5.11
C THR A 161 -0.74 19.92 4.17
N GLY A 162 -1.17 18.69 3.93
CA GLY A 162 -0.37 17.71 3.19
C GLY A 162 0.81 17.20 4.01
N PHE A 163 1.98 17.13 3.40
CA PHE A 163 3.22 16.78 4.11
C PHE A 163 3.63 17.87 5.10
N ASP A 164 4.06 17.47 6.30
CA ASP A 164 4.55 18.38 7.32
C ASP A 164 5.90 19.00 6.95
N THR A 165 6.38 19.93 7.78
CA THR A 165 7.60 20.69 7.51
C THR A 165 8.85 19.82 7.46
N GLU A 166 8.98 18.88 8.40
CA GLU A 166 10.14 18.00 8.46
C GLU A 166 10.22 17.11 7.22
N PHE A 167 9.09 16.49 6.84
CA PHE A 167 9.00 15.65 5.65
C PHE A 167 9.32 16.43 4.38
N ARG A 168 8.76 17.64 4.24
CA ARG A 168 8.99 18.48 3.06
C ARG A 168 10.44 18.88 2.91
N GLN A 169 11.12 19.21 4.00
CA GLN A 169 12.54 19.55 3.97
C GLN A 169 13.41 18.32 3.61
N ALA A 170 13.11 17.16 4.19
CA ALA A 170 13.86 15.94 3.93
C ALA A 170 13.78 15.45 2.47
N PHE A 171 12.69 15.76 1.76
CA PHE A 171 12.45 15.34 0.38
C PHE A 171 12.45 16.48 -0.65
N ASP A 172 12.76 17.73 -0.25
CA ASP A 172 12.69 18.91 -1.12
C ASP A 172 11.31 19.04 -1.83
N ILE A 173 10.24 19.07 -1.02
CA ILE A 173 8.85 19.15 -1.50
C ILE A 173 8.25 20.52 -1.15
N PRO A 174 7.65 21.23 -2.13
CA PRO A 174 7.02 22.52 -1.86
C PRO A 174 5.77 22.39 -0.96
N THR A 175 5.48 23.46 -0.22
CA THR A 175 4.21 23.69 0.47
C THR A 175 3.04 23.74 -0.51
N LEU A 176 1.82 23.51 0.01
CA LEU A 176 0.60 23.71 -0.77
C LEU A 176 0.45 25.17 -1.24
N GLU A 177 0.95 26.14 -0.47
CA GLU A 177 0.88 27.56 -0.80
C GLU A 177 1.85 27.93 -1.94
N GLU A 178 3.07 27.39 -1.94
CA GLU A 178 4.00 27.55 -3.06
C GLU A 178 3.44 26.91 -4.34
N ILE A 179 2.87 25.70 -4.24
CA ILE A 179 2.21 25.03 -5.38
C ILE A 179 1.04 25.87 -5.90
N ARG A 180 0.26 26.48 -5.01
CA ARG A 180 -0.88 27.34 -5.36
C ARG A 180 -0.45 28.55 -6.21
N HIS A 181 0.75 29.08 -6.01
CA HIS A 181 1.25 30.24 -6.75
C HIS A 181 2.05 29.89 -8.02
N LYS A 182 2.54 28.65 -8.16
CA LYS A 182 3.25 28.23 -9.38
C LYS A 182 2.34 28.29 -10.62
N HIS A 183 2.69 29.08 -11.63
CA HIS A 183 1.87 29.30 -12.83
C HIS A 183 1.66 28.03 -13.66
N GLN A 184 2.64 27.12 -13.69
CA GLN A 184 2.55 25.87 -14.46
C GLN A 184 1.37 24.97 -14.06
N PHE A 185 0.85 25.10 -12.83
CA PHE A 185 -0.32 24.34 -12.36
C PHE A 185 -1.66 25.09 -12.55
N ASN A 186 -1.69 26.22 -13.27
CA ASN A 186 -2.91 26.99 -13.54
C ASN A 186 -4.06 26.13 -14.06
N LEU A 187 -3.79 25.25 -15.03
CA LEU A 187 -4.80 24.36 -15.60
C LEU A 187 -5.32 23.35 -14.56
N HIS A 188 -4.42 22.78 -13.75
CA HIS A 188 -4.77 21.79 -12.73
C HIS A 188 -5.70 22.40 -11.67
N ARG A 189 -5.52 23.69 -11.36
CA ARG A 189 -6.38 24.45 -10.44
C ARG A 189 -7.75 24.81 -11.02
N LYS A 190 -7.89 24.93 -12.36
CA LYS A 190 -9.17 25.23 -13.02
C LYS A 190 -10.10 24.01 -13.09
N VAL A 191 -9.54 22.80 -13.11
CA VAL A 191 -10.29 21.54 -13.24
C VAL A 191 -10.92 21.09 -11.92
N ASP A 192 -10.42 21.54 -10.77
CA ASP A 192 -10.88 21.10 -9.44
C ASP A 192 -11.67 22.20 -8.72
N LYS A 193 -12.95 21.92 -8.44
CA LYS A 193 -13.84 22.81 -7.69
C LYS A 193 -13.35 23.02 -6.25
N ASP A 194 -12.77 21.99 -5.62
CA ASP A 194 -12.27 22.06 -4.24
C ASP A 194 -10.84 22.60 -4.15
N LYS A 195 -10.09 22.60 -5.26
CA LYS A 195 -8.66 22.96 -5.44
C LYS A 195 -7.66 22.16 -4.59
N LYS A 196 -8.01 21.83 -3.34
CA LYS A 196 -7.19 21.16 -2.32
C LYS A 196 -6.81 19.75 -2.74
N ARG A 197 -7.72 19.00 -3.35
CA ARG A 197 -7.45 17.62 -3.79
C ARG A 197 -6.35 17.60 -4.85
N GLN A 198 -6.37 18.52 -5.82
CA GLN A 198 -5.31 18.60 -6.81
C GLN A 198 -4.00 19.14 -6.24
N LEU A 199 -4.04 20.11 -5.32
CA LEU A 199 -2.82 20.58 -4.65
C LEU A 199 -2.09 19.43 -3.92
N LEU A 200 -2.83 18.60 -3.17
CA LEU A 200 -2.27 17.43 -2.51
C LEU A 200 -1.73 16.38 -3.50
N LYS A 201 -2.43 16.19 -4.62
CA LYS A 201 -1.96 15.29 -5.68
C LYS A 201 -0.65 15.77 -6.31
N ILE A 202 -0.55 17.07 -6.61
CA ILE A 202 0.68 17.69 -7.12
C ILE A 202 1.82 17.56 -6.10
N GLN A 203 1.54 17.84 -4.82
CA GLN A 203 2.52 17.70 -3.75
C GLN A 203 3.02 16.25 -3.62
N THR A 204 2.13 15.27 -3.73
CA THR A 204 2.48 13.85 -3.75
C THR A 204 3.30 13.49 -5.01
N THR A 205 3.00 14.13 -6.14
CA THR A 205 3.76 13.91 -7.39
C THR A 205 5.21 14.40 -7.28
N TYR A 206 5.47 15.49 -6.54
CA TYR A 206 6.84 15.89 -6.20
C TYR A 206 7.57 14.79 -5.44
N LEU A 207 6.97 14.20 -4.39
CA LEU A 207 7.57 13.07 -3.68
C LEU A 207 7.95 11.94 -4.64
N PHE A 208 7.01 11.47 -5.46
CA PHE A 208 7.27 10.36 -6.38
C PHE A 208 8.31 10.71 -7.45
N ARG A 209 8.41 11.98 -7.86
CA ARG A 209 9.49 12.44 -8.73
C ARG A 209 10.85 12.33 -8.04
N ARG A 210 10.96 12.81 -6.80
CA ARG A 210 12.20 12.76 -6.01
C ARG A 210 12.64 11.31 -5.69
N LEU A 211 11.68 10.42 -5.51
CA LEU A 211 11.94 8.98 -5.41
C LEU A 211 12.41 8.40 -6.75
N LEU A 212 11.79 8.78 -7.87
CA LEU A 212 12.19 8.33 -9.20
C LEU A 212 13.60 8.82 -9.57
N ASP A 213 13.97 10.05 -9.20
CA ASP A 213 15.33 10.58 -9.40
C ASP A 213 16.39 9.80 -8.56
N LYS A 214 15.94 8.98 -7.61
CA LYS A 214 16.75 8.00 -6.85
C LYS A 214 16.54 6.57 -7.35
N ASP A 215 15.99 6.37 -8.55
CA ASP A 215 15.66 5.05 -9.11
C ASP A 215 14.66 4.23 -8.26
N ILE A 216 13.77 4.89 -7.52
CA ILE A 216 12.69 4.26 -6.76
C ILE A 216 11.36 4.55 -7.47
N LYS A 217 10.81 3.53 -8.15
CA LYS A 217 9.58 3.69 -8.94
C LYS A 217 8.33 3.28 -8.18
N ILE A 218 7.52 4.26 -7.77
CA ILE A 218 6.18 4.01 -7.21
C ILE A 218 5.13 4.00 -8.33
N CYS A 219 4.32 2.94 -8.40
CA CYS A 219 3.30 2.78 -9.45
C CYS A 219 2.00 3.57 -9.17
N SER A 220 1.83 4.05 -7.94
CA SER A 220 0.75 4.94 -7.55
C SER A 220 1.17 6.41 -7.59
N LEU A 221 0.36 7.28 -8.22
CA LEU A 221 0.55 8.74 -8.20
C LEU A 221 -0.53 9.47 -7.39
N ASN A 222 -1.18 8.78 -6.44
CA ASN A 222 -2.34 9.30 -5.73
C ASN A 222 -2.09 9.46 -4.24
N GLN A 223 -2.42 10.62 -3.69
CA GLN A 223 -2.32 10.94 -2.27
C GLN A 223 -3.13 9.98 -1.38
N LYS A 224 -4.17 9.33 -1.93
CA LYS A 224 -4.98 8.35 -1.19
C LYS A 224 -4.18 7.11 -0.77
N ASN A 225 -3.09 6.84 -1.47
CA ASN A 225 -2.21 5.69 -1.22
C ASN A 225 -1.05 6.04 -0.28
N VAL A 226 -1.02 7.26 0.25
CA VAL A 226 -0.10 7.65 1.32
C VAL A 226 -0.90 7.78 2.61
N LEU A 227 -0.61 6.92 3.58
CA LEU A 227 -1.18 6.98 4.91
C LEU A 227 -0.29 7.81 5.82
N VAL A 228 -0.91 8.54 6.74
CA VAL A 228 -0.20 9.30 7.77
C VAL A 228 -0.34 8.54 9.09
N ASP A 229 0.79 8.14 9.66
CA ASP A 229 0.88 7.45 10.94
C ASP A 229 1.54 8.39 11.95
N LYS A 230 0.91 8.56 13.11
CA LYS A 230 1.48 9.35 14.21
C LYS A 230 1.89 8.40 15.30
N ILE A 231 3.20 8.34 15.58
CA ILE A 231 3.75 7.48 16.63
C ILE A 231 3.32 8.05 17.99
N PRO A 232 2.50 7.34 18.78
CA PRO A 232 2.00 7.88 20.04
C PRO A 232 3.11 8.26 21.02
N GLU A 233 4.20 7.49 21.05
CA GLU A 233 5.28 7.64 22.03
C GLU A 233 6.18 8.84 21.76
N THR A 234 6.38 9.18 20.48
CA THR A 234 7.32 10.25 20.08
C THR A 234 6.62 11.47 19.47
N GLY A 235 5.34 11.35 19.13
CA GLY A 235 4.59 12.35 18.37
C GLY A 235 5.04 12.51 16.92
N GLN A 236 6.06 11.75 16.47
CA GLN A 236 6.60 11.87 15.13
C GLN A 236 5.58 11.40 14.08
N THR A 237 5.45 12.18 13.01
CA THR A 237 4.66 11.80 11.83
C THR A 237 5.50 10.92 10.91
N ARG A 238 4.92 9.81 10.47
CA ARG A 238 5.45 8.95 9.41
C ARG A 238 4.46 8.89 8.26
N TYR A 239 4.98 8.77 7.05
CA TYR A 239 4.20 8.60 5.83
C TYR A 239 4.43 7.20 5.29
N ILE A 240 3.34 6.46 5.09
CA ILE A 240 3.38 5.05 4.70
C ILE A 240 2.76 4.93 3.30
N ILE A 241 3.56 4.56 2.31
CA ILE A 241 3.08 4.32 0.95
C ILE A 241 2.47 2.92 0.88
N ILE A 242 1.20 2.82 0.47
CA ILE A 242 0.60 1.58 -0.01
C ILE A 242 0.77 1.56 -1.51
N ASP A 243 1.70 0.75 -2.00
CA ASP A 243 1.91 0.63 -3.43
C ASP A 243 0.76 -0.17 -4.06
N SER A 244 -0.25 0.52 -4.56
CA SER A 244 -1.31 -0.08 -5.37
C SER A 244 -0.77 -0.43 -6.76
N THR A 245 -1.42 -1.36 -7.47
CA THR A 245 -1.13 -1.47 -8.91
C THR A 245 -1.52 -0.18 -9.64
N GLU A 246 -0.96 0.03 -10.83
CA GLU A 246 -1.27 1.19 -11.66
C GLU A 246 -2.79 1.27 -11.86
N ASP A 247 -3.41 2.36 -11.40
CA ASP A 247 -4.82 2.66 -11.65
C ASP A 247 -5.01 2.92 -13.16
N LEU A 248 -5.16 1.82 -13.92
CA LEU A 248 -5.46 1.83 -15.36
C LEU A 248 -6.88 2.35 -15.65
N PHE A 249 -7.70 2.60 -14.63
CA PHE A 249 -9.07 3.08 -14.80
C PHE A 249 -9.18 4.61 -14.62
N PRO A 250 -9.75 5.33 -15.62
CA PRO A 250 -9.84 6.78 -15.63
C PRO A 250 -11.06 7.30 -14.83
N PRO A 251 -11.12 8.63 -14.59
CA PRO A 251 -11.71 9.44 -15.66
C PRO A 251 -10.71 10.39 -16.35
N LEU A 252 -9.48 10.52 -15.83
CA LEU A 252 -8.47 11.48 -16.35
C LEU A 252 -7.00 10.98 -16.26
N SER A 253 -6.75 9.70 -15.93
CA SER A 253 -5.57 9.35 -15.09
C SER A 253 -4.19 9.30 -15.78
N PRO A 254 -3.94 8.72 -16.98
CA PRO A 254 -2.55 8.52 -17.42
C PRO A 254 -1.89 9.81 -17.91
N MET A 255 -2.51 10.49 -18.89
CA MET A 255 -1.94 11.70 -19.49
C MET A 255 -1.86 12.86 -18.50
N TYR A 256 -2.88 13.05 -17.66
CA TYR A 256 -2.84 14.08 -16.62
C TYR A 256 -1.72 13.82 -15.62
N ASN A 257 -1.53 12.57 -15.20
CA ASN A 257 -0.44 12.20 -14.29
C ASN A 257 0.93 12.39 -14.94
N ILE A 258 1.10 12.01 -16.21
CA ILE A 258 2.33 12.23 -16.98
C ILE A 258 2.65 13.73 -17.06
N VAL A 259 1.66 14.55 -17.43
CA VAL A 259 1.82 16.01 -17.51
C VAL A 259 2.15 16.58 -16.13
N THR A 260 1.41 16.20 -15.07
CA THR A 260 1.70 16.64 -13.70
C THR A 260 3.13 16.29 -13.32
N HIS A 261 3.58 15.06 -13.63
CA HIS A 261 4.92 14.59 -13.33
C HIS A 261 6.00 15.38 -14.08
N GLN A 262 5.76 15.73 -15.35
CA GLN A 262 6.67 16.60 -16.12
C GLN A 262 6.75 18.03 -15.57
N LEU A 263 5.65 18.54 -15.03
CA LEU A 263 5.60 19.86 -14.42
C LEU A 263 6.25 19.89 -13.02
N CYS A 264 6.38 18.76 -12.34
CA CYS A 264 7.05 18.66 -11.03
C CYS A 264 8.56 18.42 -11.13
N LYS A 265 9.19 18.72 -12.27
CA LYS A 265 10.65 18.73 -12.43
C LYS A 265 11.26 19.78 -11.49
#